data_AF-A0A097KPV2-F1
#
_entry.id   AF-A0A097KPV2-F1
#
_cell.length_a   1.000
_cell.length_b   1.000
_cell.length_c   1.000
_cell.angle_alpha   90.00
_cell.angle_beta   90.00
_cell.angle_gamma   90.00
#
_symmetry.space_group_name_H-M   'P 1'
#
loop_
_entity.id
_entity.type
_entity.pdbx_description
1 polymer ?
#
loop_
_entity_poly.entity_id
_entity_poly.type
_entity_poly.pdbx_seq_one_letter_code
_entity_poly.pdbx_strand_id
1 'polypeptide(L)'
;MMQKKSRFTKKLQIKFLEIKKKYFFFNFFSIGLFFLFFGFLLGNIFGTFLNILRDFFIWDGLIVCFLILLCELTNYNIYSKKKSTKIFKYFNSEVKIFGSDSHRAEAELPFRPLGNFSFQILWKMLNYLKLGLLLGFFIDAFKVGS
;
A
#
# COMPACT_ATOMS: atom_id res chain seq x y z
N MET A 1 -4.17 42.70 16.78
CA MET A 1 -3.45 43.16 15.58
C MET A 1 -3.44 42.02 14.56
N MET A 2 -4.39 42.01 13.62
CA MET A 2 -4.64 40.86 12.75
C MET A 2 -3.78 40.98 11.48
N GLN A 3 -2.71 40.19 11.39
CA GLN A 3 -1.81 40.21 10.22
C GLN A 3 -2.56 39.75 8.96
N LYS A 4 -2.77 40.68 8.02
CA LYS A 4 -3.17 40.35 6.64
C LYS A 4 -2.09 39.47 6.02
N LYS A 5 -2.32 38.15 5.95
CA LYS A 5 -1.47 37.24 5.16
C LYS A 5 -1.46 37.71 3.70
N SER A 6 -0.32 38.26 3.27
CA SER A 6 -0.08 38.72 1.89
C SER A 6 -0.42 37.62 0.88
N ARG A 7 -0.97 37.98 -0.29
CA ARG A 7 -1.26 37.02 -1.39
C ARG A 7 -0.02 36.20 -1.77
N PHE A 8 1.18 36.74 -1.54
CA PHE A 8 2.44 36.05 -1.75
C PHE A 8 2.69 34.90 -0.77
N THR A 9 2.38 35.08 0.53
CA THR A 9 2.57 34.03 1.54
C THR A 9 1.63 32.85 1.31
N LYS A 10 0.43 33.10 0.75
CA LYS A 10 -0.49 32.03 0.33
C LYS A 10 0.07 31.19 -0.82
N LYS A 11 0.66 31.82 -1.85
CA LYS A 11 1.30 31.08 -2.96
C LYS A 11 2.47 30.22 -2.49
N LEU A 12 3.26 30.73 -1.54
CA LEU A 12 4.39 30.01 -0.96
C LEU A 12 3.93 28.79 -0.13
N GLN A 13 2.86 28.95 0.63
CA GLN A 13 2.23 27.86 1.39
C GLN A 13 1.67 26.75 0.48
N ILE A 14 1.06 27.11 -0.65
CA ILE A 14 0.55 26.13 -1.62
C ILE A 14 1.70 25.32 -2.23
N LYS A 15 2.78 25.99 -2.67
CA LYS A 15 3.97 25.28 -3.18
C LYS A 15 4.60 24.36 -2.13
N PHE A 16 4.65 24.79 -0.86
CA PHE A 16 5.17 23.95 0.22
C PHE A 16 4.32 22.71 0.45
N LEU A 17 2.99 22.82 0.37
CA LEU A 17 2.06 21.69 0.45
C LEU A 17 2.22 20.73 -0.73
N GLU A 18 2.43 21.23 -1.95
CA GLU A 18 2.71 20.39 -3.12
C GLU A 18 4.01 19.60 -2.97
N ILE A 19 5.08 20.24 -2.46
CA ILE A 19 6.35 19.58 -2.17
C ILE A 19 6.16 18.51 -1.10
N LYS A 20 5.45 18.82 -0.01
CA LYS A 20 5.14 17.85 1.06
C LYS A 20 4.37 16.64 0.51
N LYS A 21 3.40 16.87 -0.38
CA LYS A 21 2.62 15.81 -1.03
C LYS A 21 3.49 14.92 -1.92
N LYS A 22 4.42 15.51 -2.69
CA LYS A 22 5.37 14.77 -3.53
C LYS A 22 6.29 13.88 -2.69
N TYR A 23 6.85 14.41 -1.60
CA TYR A 23 7.68 13.62 -0.66
C TYR A 23 6.90 12.48 -0.01
N PHE A 24 5.68 12.77 0.44
CA PHE A 24 4.80 11.75 1.00
C PHE A 24 4.56 10.62 -0.01
N PHE A 25 4.21 10.95 -1.26
CA PHE A 25 4.03 9.97 -2.33
C PHE A 25 5.30 9.14 -2.60
N PHE A 26 6.47 9.78 -2.65
CA PHE A 26 7.74 9.09 -2.90
C PHE A 26 8.07 8.07 -1.82
N ASN A 27 7.79 8.39 -0.55
CA ASN A 27 7.98 7.44 0.56
C ASN A 27 7.06 6.21 0.43
N PHE A 28 5.79 6.40 0.03
CA PHE A 28 4.87 5.28 -0.24
C PHE A 28 5.29 4.42 -1.43
N PHE A 29 5.84 5.05 -2.48
CA PHE A 29 6.36 4.34 -3.63
C PHE A 29 7.60 3.52 -3.26
N SER A 30 8.55 4.12 -2.54
CA SER A 30 9.77 3.45 -2.10
C SER A 30 9.49 2.24 -1.21
N ILE A 31 8.55 2.35 -0.26
CA ILE A 31 8.19 1.20 0.58
C ILE A 31 7.48 0.10 -0.21
N GLY A 32 6.62 0.45 -1.18
CA GLY A 32 6.01 -0.53 -2.08
C GLY A 32 7.05 -1.28 -2.92
N LEU A 33 8.04 -0.56 -3.44
CA LEU A 33 9.16 -1.13 -4.19
C LEU A 33 10.02 -2.05 -3.31
N PHE A 34 10.29 -1.66 -2.07
CA PHE A 34 10.98 -2.50 -1.09
C PHE A 34 10.24 -3.82 -0.84
N PHE A 35 8.92 -3.77 -0.59
CA PHE A 35 8.12 -4.98 -0.37
C PHE A 35 8.06 -5.88 -1.62
N LEU A 36 8.06 -5.29 -2.82
CA LEU A 36 8.13 -6.04 -4.07
C LEU A 36 9.45 -6.80 -4.20
N PHE A 37 10.59 -6.12 -4.00
CA PHE A 37 11.91 -6.77 -4.04
C PHE A 37 12.08 -7.80 -2.94
N PHE A 38 11.56 -7.53 -1.75
CA PHE A 38 11.59 -8.46 -0.63
C PHE A 38 10.76 -9.73 -0.94
N GLY A 39 9.56 -9.55 -1.51
CA GLY A 39 8.74 -10.67 -1.99
C GLY A 39 9.45 -11.49 -3.08
N PHE A 40 10.11 -10.82 -4.03
CA PHE A 40 10.89 -11.48 -5.08
C PHE A 40 12.04 -12.33 -4.52
N LEU A 41 12.80 -11.76 -3.57
CA LEU A 41 13.89 -12.47 -2.89
C LEU A 41 13.36 -13.70 -2.14
N LEU A 42 12.26 -13.55 -1.39
CA LEU A 42 11.59 -14.66 -0.72
C LEU A 42 11.12 -15.73 -1.71
N GLY A 43 10.54 -15.35 -2.84
CA GLY A 43 10.11 -16.28 -3.89
C GLY A 43 11.25 -17.14 -4.42
N ASN A 44 12.41 -16.54 -4.70
CA ASN A 44 13.58 -17.28 -5.19
C ASN A 44 14.19 -18.20 -4.12
N ILE A 45 14.29 -17.74 -2.86
CA ILE A 45 14.75 -18.58 -1.75
C ILE A 45 13.79 -19.76 -1.57
N PHE A 46 12.49 -19.50 -1.61
CA PHE A 46 11.48 -20.54 -1.47
C PHE A 46 11.47 -21.53 -2.64
N GLY A 47 11.69 -21.08 -3.88
CA GLY A 47 11.86 -21.96 -5.04
C GLY A 47 13.06 -22.91 -4.87
N THR A 48 14.18 -22.38 -4.39
CA THR A 48 15.37 -23.20 -4.07
C THR A 48 15.07 -24.21 -2.95
N PHE A 49 14.35 -23.80 -1.92
CA PHE A 49 13.91 -24.67 -0.82
C PHE A 49 12.91 -25.75 -1.30
N LEU A 50 12.01 -25.42 -2.21
CA LEU A 50 11.07 -26.38 -2.80
C LEU A 50 11.77 -27.44 -3.61
N ASN A 51 12.83 -27.10 -4.37
CA ASN A 51 13.62 -28.11 -5.08
C ASN A 51 14.19 -29.15 -4.11
N ILE A 52 14.69 -28.72 -2.95
CA ILE A 52 15.16 -29.63 -1.89
C ILE A 52 14.00 -30.48 -1.37
N LEU A 53 12.84 -29.87 -1.07
CA LEU A 53 11.66 -30.60 -0.59
C LEU A 53 11.07 -31.58 -1.61
N ARG A 54 11.17 -31.29 -2.90
CA ARG A 54 10.69 -32.15 -3.99
C ARG A 54 11.44 -33.47 -4.03
N ASP A 55 12.72 -33.47 -3.71
CA ASP A 55 13.53 -34.70 -3.60
C ASP A 55 13.06 -35.59 -2.44
N PHE A 56 12.38 -35.01 -1.43
CA PHE A 56 11.78 -35.76 -0.30
C PHE A 56 10.31 -36.14 -0.52
N PHE A 57 9.55 -35.39 -1.33
CA PHE A 57 8.10 -35.59 -1.51
C PHE A 57 7.64 -35.36 -2.97
N ILE A 58 6.98 -36.37 -3.57
CA ILE A 58 6.45 -36.37 -4.94
C ILE A 58 5.09 -35.62 -5.04
N TRP A 59 4.99 -34.44 -4.43
CA TRP A 59 3.69 -33.76 -4.21
C TRP A 59 3.62 -32.35 -4.81
N ASP A 60 4.16 -32.16 -6.02
CA ASP A 60 4.11 -30.90 -6.78
C ASP A 60 2.69 -30.30 -6.85
N GLY A 61 1.65 -31.13 -6.94
CA GLY A 61 0.26 -30.70 -6.91
C GLY A 61 -0.19 -30.06 -5.59
N LEU A 62 0.30 -30.54 -4.44
CA LEU A 62 -0.02 -29.93 -3.14
C LEU A 62 0.76 -28.64 -2.92
N ILE A 63 1.98 -28.54 -3.45
CA ILE A 63 2.74 -27.28 -3.45
C ILE A 63 1.96 -26.20 -4.22
N VAL A 64 1.46 -26.53 -5.43
CA VAL A 64 0.63 -25.62 -6.22
C VAL A 64 -0.68 -25.29 -5.51
N CYS A 65 -1.36 -26.29 -4.93
CA CYS A 65 -2.61 -26.08 -4.18
C CYS A 65 -2.40 -25.17 -2.95
N PHE A 66 -1.32 -25.39 -2.20
CA PHE A 66 -0.92 -24.54 -1.08
C PHE A 66 -0.63 -23.11 -1.51
N LEU A 67 0.04 -22.91 -2.64
CA LEU A 67 0.37 -21.60 -3.19
C LEU A 67 -0.89 -20.84 -3.66
N ILE A 68 -1.85 -21.56 -4.26
CA ILE A 68 -3.17 -21.01 -4.62
C ILE A 68 -3.93 -20.61 -3.35
N LEU A 69 -3.95 -21.45 -2.31
CA LEU A 69 -4.60 -21.14 -1.02
C LEU A 69 -3.97 -19.92 -0.35
N LEU A 70 -2.64 -19.76 -0.36
CA LEU A 70 -1.99 -18.54 0.13
C LEU A 70 -2.39 -17.31 -0.69
N CYS A 71 -2.50 -17.45 -2.01
CA CYS A 71 -2.98 -16.38 -2.89
C CYS A 71 -4.44 -16.01 -2.60
N GLU A 72 -5.29 -16.99 -2.31
CA GLU A 72 -6.69 -16.78 -1.96
C GLU A 72 -6.83 -16.15 -0.58
N LEU A 73 -6.09 -16.63 0.43
CA LEU A 73 -6.09 -16.08 1.79
C LEU A 73 -5.67 -14.61 1.79
N THR A 74 -4.61 -14.27 1.07
CA THR A 74 -4.17 -12.87 0.91
C THR A 74 -5.24 -12.03 0.22
N ASN A 75 -5.84 -12.53 -0.87
CA ASN A 75 -6.92 -11.83 -1.58
C ASN A 75 -8.14 -11.63 -0.69
N TYR A 76 -8.58 -12.66 0.02
CA TYR A 76 -9.70 -12.61 0.95
C TYR A 76 -9.47 -11.52 1.99
N ASN A 77 -8.29 -11.46 2.61
CA ASN A 77 -7.99 -10.45 3.62
C ASN A 77 -8.03 -9.01 3.08
N ILE A 78 -7.65 -8.79 1.82
CA ILE A 78 -7.67 -7.47 1.18
C ILE A 78 -9.09 -7.07 0.75
N TYR A 79 -9.85 -8.01 0.18
CA TYR A 79 -11.17 -7.73 -0.38
C TYR A 79 -12.30 -7.79 0.66
N SER A 80 -12.17 -8.59 1.72
CA SER A 80 -13.16 -8.74 2.78
C SER A 80 -13.48 -7.40 3.49
N LYS A 81 -12.55 -6.44 3.50
CA LYS A 81 -12.72 -5.13 4.16
C LYS A 81 -13.17 -3.99 3.23
N LYS A 82 -13.56 -4.27 1.97
CA LYS A 82 -13.92 -3.21 1.00
C LYS A 82 -15.35 -2.67 1.22
N LYS A 83 -15.62 -2.12 2.41
CA LYS A 83 -16.77 -1.25 2.70
C LYS A 83 -16.33 0.05 3.40
N SER A 84 -15.35 0.76 2.83
CA SER A 84 -15.03 2.12 3.29
C SER A 84 -14.45 3.01 2.18
N THR A 85 -15.33 3.46 1.29
CA THR A 85 -15.10 4.58 0.35
C THR A 85 -15.19 5.96 1.04
N LYS A 86 -14.97 6.04 2.36
CA LYS A 86 -15.07 7.31 3.10
C LYS A 86 -13.78 8.14 3.03
N ILE A 87 -12.61 7.52 2.90
CA ILE A 87 -11.30 8.22 2.97
C ILE A 87 -11.10 9.25 1.84
N PHE A 88 -11.54 8.93 0.61
CA PHE A 88 -11.41 9.86 -0.52
C PHE A 88 -12.37 11.06 -0.43
N LYS A 89 -13.52 10.90 0.28
CA LYS A 89 -14.44 12.01 0.55
C LYS A 89 -13.85 13.01 1.55
N TYR A 90 -13.08 12.56 2.54
CA TYR A 90 -12.48 13.45 3.56
C TYR A 90 -11.31 14.30 3.02
N PHE A 91 -10.45 13.72 2.19
CA PHE A 91 -9.33 14.49 1.59
C PHE A 91 -9.84 15.57 0.64
N ASN A 92 -10.91 15.28 -0.10
CA ASN A 92 -11.52 16.25 -1.02
C ASN A 92 -12.29 17.35 -0.27
N SER A 93 -12.76 17.12 0.96
CA SER A 93 -13.42 18.15 1.78
C SER A 93 -12.44 19.13 2.43
N GLU A 94 -11.25 18.70 2.88
CA GLU A 94 -10.26 19.65 3.43
C GLU A 94 -9.77 20.65 2.39
N VAL A 95 -9.58 20.21 1.14
CA VAL A 95 -9.19 21.07 0.02
C VAL A 95 -10.30 22.08 -0.32
N LYS A 96 -11.57 21.71 -0.13
CA LYS A 96 -12.72 22.59 -0.41
C LYS A 96 -12.95 23.64 0.67
N ILE A 97 -12.71 23.30 1.94
CA ILE A 97 -12.84 24.21 3.09
C ILE A 97 -11.78 25.33 3.05
N PHE A 98 -10.60 25.07 2.46
CA PHE A 98 -9.55 26.09 2.35
C PHE A 98 -9.78 27.10 1.19
N GLY A 99 -10.69 26.77 0.26
CA GLY A 99 -10.96 27.55 -0.96
C GLY A 99 -12.17 28.47 -0.90
N SER A 100 -13.10 28.28 0.03
CA SER A 100 -14.29 29.11 0.17
C SER A 100 -14.64 29.33 1.64
N ASP A 101 -14.69 30.61 2.00
CA ASP A 101 -15.35 31.17 3.18
C ASP A 101 -14.58 31.19 4.51
N SER A 102 -14.04 32.40 4.75
CA SER A 102 -13.43 32.88 5.99
C SER A 102 -14.42 33.08 7.16
N HIS A 103 -15.69 32.67 7.05
CA HIS A 103 -16.68 32.93 8.10
C HIS A 103 -17.74 31.83 8.16
N ARG A 104 -17.48 30.76 8.93
CA ARG A 104 -18.43 30.09 9.86
C ARG A 104 -17.95 28.67 10.19
N ALA A 105 -18.22 28.31 11.44
CA ALA A 105 -18.14 26.98 12.06
C ALA A 105 -16.74 26.53 12.51
N GLU A 106 -16.43 26.88 13.76
CA GLU A 106 -15.83 25.96 14.72
C GLU A 106 -16.73 24.71 14.79
N ALA A 107 -16.52 23.77 13.89
CA ALA A 107 -17.05 22.42 14.04
C ALA A 107 -15.95 21.60 14.69
N GLU A 108 -16.13 21.25 15.96
CA GLU A 108 -15.29 20.28 16.65
C GLU A 108 -15.19 19.01 15.78
N LEU A 109 -13.99 18.74 15.28
CA LEU A 109 -13.73 17.57 14.46
C LEU A 109 -13.93 16.32 15.32
N PRO A 110 -14.83 15.38 14.98
CA PRO A 110 -14.96 14.15 15.72
C PRO A 110 -13.66 13.35 15.55
N PHE A 111 -12.83 13.34 16.59
CA PHE A 111 -11.59 12.56 16.65
C PHE A 111 -11.95 11.07 16.64
N ARG A 112 -12.03 10.49 15.44
CA ARG A 112 -12.20 9.04 15.29
C ARG A 112 -10.84 8.37 15.46
N PRO A 113 -10.76 7.25 16.21
CA PRO A 113 -9.48 6.62 16.51
C PRO A 113 -8.80 6.17 15.20
N LEU A 114 -7.56 6.62 15.05
CA LEU A 114 -6.63 6.31 13.97
C LEU A 114 -6.21 4.82 13.92
N GLY A 115 -6.92 3.94 14.63
CA GLY A 115 -6.53 2.52 14.82
C GLY A 115 -6.65 1.66 13.56
N ASN A 116 -7.45 2.09 12.56
CA ASN A 116 -7.68 1.32 11.34
C ASN A 116 -6.80 1.73 10.15
N PHE A 117 -6.08 2.85 10.24
CA PHE A 117 -5.28 3.37 9.13
C PHE A 117 -4.02 2.52 8.91
N SER A 118 -3.32 2.15 9.98
CA SER A 118 -2.10 1.33 9.91
C SER A 118 -2.36 -0.04 9.28
N PHE A 119 -3.42 -0.74 9.73
CA PHE A 119 -3.77 -2.05 9.19
C PHE A 119 -4.09 -2.00 7.69
N GLN A 120 -4.82 -0.98 7.21
CA GLN A 120 -5.12 -0.86 5.78
C GLN A 120 -3.88 -0.61 4.92
N ILE A 121 -2.92 0.17 5.42
CA ILE A 121 -1.62 0.34 4.76
C ILE A 121 -0.87 -1.00 4.73
N LEU A 122 -0.83 -1.73 5.84
CA LEU A 122 -0.15 -3.03 5.93
C LEU A 122 -0.70 -4.05 4.91
N TRP A 123 -2.02 -4.17 4.80
CA TRP A 123 -2.67 -5.05 3.81
C TRP A 123 -2.36 -4.67 2.37
N LYS A 124 -2.22 -3.36 2.08
CA LYS A 124 -1.77 -2.91 0.75
C LYS A 124 -0.30 -3.25 0.50
N MET A 125 0.56 -3.20 1.51
CA MET A 125 1.97 -3.60 1.39
C MET A 125 2.13 -5.10 1.14
N LEU A 126 1.32 -5.93 1.78
CA LEU A 126 1.28 -7.38 1.53
C LEU A 126 0.95 -7.74 0.09
N ASN A 127 0.22 -6.88 -0.63
CA ASN A 127 -0.06 -7.06 -2.05
C ASN A 127 1.20 -6.93 -2.93
N TYR A 128 2.07 -5.97 -2.61
CA TYR A 128 3.36 -5.83 -3.31
C TYR A 128 4.28 -7.02 -3.01
N LEU A 129 4.27 -7.51 -1.77
CA LEU A 129 4.99 -8.72 -1.39
C LEU A 129 4.48 -9.95 -2.15
N LYS A 130 3.17 -10.13 -2.25
CA LYS A 130 2.54 -11.20 -3.04
C LYS A 130 2.96 -11.12 -4.52
N LEU A 131 2.93 -9.92 -5.11
CA LEU A 131 3.34 -9.71 -6.49
C LEU A 131 4.81 -10.08 -6.71
N GLY A 132 5.68 -9.67 -5.78
CA GLY A 132 7.11 -10.04 -5.80
C GLY A 132 7.32 -11.54 -5.69
N LEU A 133 6.62 -12.21 -4.78
CA LEU A 133 6.71 -13.65 -4.57
C LEU A 133 6.26 -14.44 -5.81
N LEU A 134 5.15 -14.03 -6.45
CA LEU A 134 4.69 -14.61 -7.71
C LEU A 134 5.71 -14.39 -8.84
N LEU A 135 6.32 -13.21 -8.91
CA LEU A 135 7.35 -12.89 -9.90
C LEU A 135 8.61 -13.74 -9.69
N GLY A 136 9.00 -14.02 -8.44
CA GLY A 136 10.09 -14.92 -8.09
C GLY A 136 9.85 -16.34 -8.59
N PHE A 137 8.69 -16.92 -8.25
CA PHE A 137 8.31 -18.24 -8.76
C PHE A 137 8.21 -18.30 -10.27
N PHE A 138 7.67 -17.26 -10.90
CA PHE A 138 7.58 -17.18 -12.34
C PHE A 138 8.97 -17.28 -12.96
N ILE A 139 9.93 -16.45 -12.53
CA ILE A 139 11.29 -16.46 -13.04
C ILE A 139 11.96 -17.82 -12.81
N ASP A 140 11.80 -18.41 -11.63
CA ASP A 140 12.38 -19.72 -11.32
C ASP A 140 11.78 -20.83 -12.21
N ALA A 141 10.47 -20.80 -12.46
CA ALA A 141 9.80 -21.75 -13.36
C ALA A 141 10.29 -21.64 -14.81
N PHE A 142 10.61 -20.43 -15.31
CA PHE A 142 11.23 -20.27 -16.63
C PHE A 142 12.67 -20.77 -16.67
N LYS A 143 13.41 -20.66 -15.56
CA LYS A 143 14.81 -21.12 -15.48
C LYS A 143 14.96 -22.63 -15.63
N VAL A 144 14.01 -23.42 -15.13
CA VAL A 144 14.01 -24.89 -15.28
C VAL A 144 13.37 -25.38 -16.60
N GLY A 145 12.76 -24.48 -17.38
CA GLY A 145 12.07 -24.82 -18.64
C GLY A 145 12.85 -24.54 -19.93
N SER A 146 14.04 -23.93 -19.86
CA SER A 146 14.96 -23.68 -20.99
C SER A 146 16.14 -24.64 -20.98
#